data_AF-A0A1F7BGQ9-F1
#
_entry.id   AF-A0A1F7BGQ9-F1
#
_cell.length_a   1.000
_cell.length_b   1.000
_cell.length_c   1.000
_cell.angle_alpha   90.00
_cell.angle_beta   90.00
_cell.angle_gamma   90.00
#
_symmetry.space_group_name_H-M   'P 1'
#
loop_
_entity.id
_entity.type
_entity.pdbx_description
1 polymer ?
#
loop_
_entity_poly.entity_id
_entity_poly.type
_entity_poly.pdbx_seq_one_letter_code
_entity_poly.pdbx_strand_id
1 'polypeptide(L)'
;MLLSSFKGPNARRHIIIGIVSIVTALALLPNIPTSSWQAALRSPFTDTDPHTLHGHAILRLFDRGIVSGFPDKTFRGHLPVSRAEAAKMLLRAANIPLDENLQSPFSDVFGNEWFSAYVLTAEQHKIIQGYSDGSFRPQRSISTAEFLKMATMTFGLPESLPHHFADVRDNDWFARFAGMAWHYHLFPERIDHRTLTPDLRVMRSDFALALSQILNFGSRAHFNKPEWKWIPPRGSSLLTLPKPVTNVSPLPSLEESPISADEP
;
A
#
# COMPACT_ATOMS: atom_id res chain seq x y z
N MET A 1 -37.00 -12.33 -67.03
CA MET A 1 -38.29 -12.89 -67.47
C MET A 1 -38.34 -14.36 -67.03
N LEU A 2 -39.25 -14.65 -66.07
CA LEU A 2 -39.90 -15.94 -65.71
C LEU A 2 -39.01 -17.17 -65.39
N LEU A 3 -38.93 -17.65 -64.13
CA LEU A 3 -39.89 -18.50 -63.36
C LEU A 3 -40.19 -19.89 -63.96
N SER A 4 -39.81 -20.96 -63.23
CA SER A 4 -40.66 -22.10 -62.76
C SER A 4 -39.78 -23.31 -62.37
N SER A 5 -39.74 -23.86 -61.13
CA SER A 5 -40.77 -24.55 -60.30
C SER A 5 -40.73 -26.11 -60.47
N PHE A 6 -40.12 -26.83 -59.50
CA PHE A 6 -40.70 -27.74 -58.47
C PHE A 6 -41.06 -29.19 -58.84
N LYS A 7 -40.55 -30.16 -58.03
CA LYS A 7 -41.33 -31.20 -57.31
C LYS A 7 -40.43 -32.05 -56.37
N GLY A 8 -40.86 -32.22 -55.10
CA GLY A 8 -40.23 -33.03 -54.03
C GLY A 8 -40.52 -34.55 -54.13
N PRO A 9 -40.48 -35.39 -53.04
CA PRO A 9 -40.69 -35.05 -51.62
C PRO A 9 -39.75 -35.73 -50.56
N ASN A 10 -39.77 -35.13 -49.37
CA ASN A 10 -39.58 -35.63 -48.00
C ASN A 10 -39.40 -37.14 -47.75
N ALA A 11 -38.44 -37.52 -46.89
CA ALA A 11 -38.69 -37.87 -45.47
C ALA A 11 -37.72 -38.91 -44.86
N ARG A 12 -37.12 -38.50 -43.74
CA ARG A 12 -36.93 -39.27 -42.48
C ARG A 12 -35.90 -40.42 -42.40
N ARG A 13 -34.89 -40.11 -41.56
CA ARG A 13 -34.35 -40.89 -40.43
C ARG A 13 -33.62 -42.20 -40.76
N HIS A 14 -32.33 -42.26 -40.44
CA HIS A 14 -31.78 -43.24 -39.48
C HIS A 14 -30.44 -42.73 -38.92
N ILE A 15 -30.41 -42.52 -37.61
CA ILE A 15 -29.20 -42.45 -36.79
C ILE A 15 -28.62 -43.87 -36.81
N ILE A 16 -27.39 -44.04 -37.30
CA ILE A 16 -26.58 -45.22 -37.01
C ILE A 16 -25.31 -44.73 -36.31
N ILE A 17 -25.26 -45.06 -35.03
CA ILE A 17 -24.13 -44.91 -34.13
C ILE A 17 -23.03 -45.85 -34.64
N GLY A 18 -21.90 -45.28 -35.06
CA GLY A 18 -20.68 -46.00 -35.37
C GLY A 18 -19.58 -45.59 -34.41
N ILE A 19 -19.60 -46.18 -33.21
CA ILE A 19 -18.46 -46.17 -32.28
C ILE A 19 -17.44 -47.16 -32.83
N VAL A 20 -16.30 -46.68 -33.31
CA VAL A 20 -15.06 -47.47 -33.38
C VAL A 20 -13.92 -46.60 -32.88
N SER A 21 -13.67 -46.76 -31.58
CA SER A 21 -12.35 -46.98 -30.96
C SER A 21 -11.12 -46.37 -31.63
N ILE A 22 -10.69 -45.21 -31.12
CA ILE A 22 -9.26 -44.91 -30.98
C ILE A 22 -9.01 -44.46 -29.54
N VAL A 23 -8.82 -45.47 -28.68
CA VAL A 23 -7.98 -45.40 -27.48
C VAL A 23 -6.79 -46.27 -27.90
N THR A 24 -5.57 -45.80 -28.11
CA THR A 24 -4.64 -45.30 -27.10
C THR A 24 -3.48 -44.59 -27.82
N ALA A 25 -3.53 -43.26 -27.96
CA ALA A 25 -2.30 -42.49 -28.03
C ALA A 25 -1.78 -42.41 -26.60
N LEU A 26 -0.83 -43.28 -26.24
CA LEU A 26 -0.03 -43.17 -25.03
C LEU A 26 0.84 -41.92 -25.16
N ALA A 27 0.21 -40.77 -24.99
CA ALA A 27 0.91 -39.53 -24.75
C ALA A 27 1.57 -39.69 -23.38
N LEU A 28 2.87 -40.00 -23.40
CA LEU A 28 3.82 -39.65 -22.35
C LEU A 28 3.81 -38.13 -22.21
N LEU A 29 2.71 -37.57 -21.69
CA LEU A 29 2.77 -36.24 -21.14
C LEU A 29 3.68 -36.39 -19.93
N PRO A 30 4.81 -35.66 -19.86
CA PRO A 30 5.52 -35.58 -18.60
C PRO A 30 4.49 -35.20 -17.55
N ASN A 31 4.54 -35.83 -16.37
CA ASN A 31 3.82 -35.36 -15.19
C ASN A 31 4.08 -33.86 -15.11
N ILE A 32 3.18 -33.03 -15.66
CA ILE A 32 3.25 -31.60 -15.45
C ILE A 32 2.89 -31.52 -13.98
N PRO A 33 3.83 -31.22 -13.09
CA PRO A 33 3.49 -31.13 -11.69
C PRO A 33 2.39 -30.07 -11.62
N THR A 34 1.17 -30.49 -11.29
CA THR A 34 0.00 -29.59 -11.16
C THR A 34 0.22 -28.54 -10.07
N SER A 35 1.34 -28.61 -9.34
CA SER A 35 1.80 -27.62 -8.37
C SER A 35 2.37 -26.33 -8.96
N SER A 36 2.61 -26.20 -10.28
CA SER A 36 3.23 -24.97 -10.81
C SER A 36 2.29 -23.76 -10.95
N TRP A 37 0.97 -23.91 -10.84
CA TRP A 37 0.02 -22.77 -10.84
C TRP A 37 -0.40 -22.35 -9.42
N GLN A 38 -0.01 -23.13 -8.43
CA GLN A 38 -0.10 -22.83 -7.00
C GLN A 38 1.29 -22.61 -6.42
N ALA A 39 2.16 -21.87 -7.12
CA ALA A 39 3.09 -21.02 -6.38
C ALA A 39 2.23 -19.98 -5.65
N ALA A 40 1.55 -20.42 -4.59
CA ALA A 40 0.62 -19.65 -3.81
C ALA A 40 1.37 -18.39 -3.38
N LEU A 41 0.73 -17.23 -3.50
CA LEU A 41 1.17 -16.01 -2.84
C LEU A 41 1.29 -16.35 -1.36
N ARG A 42 2.48 -16.76 -0.90
CA ARG A 42 2.71 -17.06 0.50
C ARG A 42 2.97 -15.73 1.17
N SER A 43 2.05 -15.31 2.02
CA SER A 43 2.28 -14.17 2.90
C SER A 43 3.51 -14.45 3.78
N PRO A 44 4.46 -13.51 3.91
CA PRO A 44 5.52 -13.59 4.91
C PRO A 44 4.97 -13.41 6.33
N PHE A 45 3.70 -12.97 6.45
CA PHE A 45 3.00 -12.79 7.71
C PHE A 45 1.96 -13.88 7.95
N THR A 46 2.02 -14.52 9.11
CA THR A 46 1.13 -15.62 9.51
C THR A 46 -0.31 -15.17 9.80
N ASP A 47 -0.50 -13.89 10.11
CA ASP A 47 -1.78 -13.25 10.44
C ASP A 47 -2.35 -12.40 9.29
N THR A 48 -1.82 -12.55 8.07
CA THR A 48 -2.27 -11.79 6.90
C THR A 48 -2.73 -12.74 5.80
N ASP A 49 -4.02 -12.70 5.49
CA ASP A 49 -4.59 -13.46 4.37
C ASP A 49 -4.31 -12.73 3.04
N PRO A 50 -3.46 -13.29 2.15
CA PRO A 50 -3.09 -12.67 0.88
C PRO A 50 -4.26 -12.45 -0.07
N HIS A 51 -5.42 -13.10 0.13
CA HIS A 51 -6.58 -13.00 -0.74
C HIS A 51 -7.53 -11.85 -0.39
N THR A 52 -7.37 -11.25 0.80
CA THR A 52 -8.16 -10.09 1.22
C THR A 52 -7.63 -8.80 0.61
N LEU A 53 -8.46 -7.74 0.61
CA LEU A 53 -8.04 -6.43 0.12
C LEU A 53 -6.88 -5.85 0.94
N HIS A 54 -6.96 -5.92 2.26
CA HIS A 54 -5.88 -5.51 3.16
C HIS A 54 -4.63 -6.36 2.97
N GLY A 55 -4.76 -7.69 2.85
CA GLY A 55 -3.62 -8.57 2.64
C GLY A 55 -2.85 -8.23 1.36
N HIS A 56 -3.53 -8.10 0.23
CA HIS A 56 -2.88 -7.65 -1.01
C HIS A 56 -2.18 -6.29 -0.86
N ALA A 57 -2.76 -5.35 -0.12
CA ALA A 57 -2.15 -4.04 0.12
C ALA A 57 -0.90 -4.13 1.02
N ILE A 58 -0.99 -4.89 2.12
CA ILE A 58 0.11 -5.14 3.05
C ILE A 58 1.30 -5.76 2.30
N LEU A 59 1.06 -6.81 1.51
CA LEU A 59 2.11 -7.49 0.74
C LEU A 59 2.77 -6.57 -0.28
N ARG A 60 1.97 -5.78 -1.01
CA ARG A 60 2.51 -4.79 -1.98
C ARG A 60 3.41 -3.75 -1.32
N LEU A 61 3.04 -3.26 -0.13
CA LEU A 61 3.87 -2.30 0.60
C LEU A 61 5.09 -2.96 1.24
N PHE A 62 4.98 -4.23 1.64
CA PHE A 62 6.11 -5.02 2.15
C PHE A 62 7.16 -5.26 1.06
N ASP A 63 6.73 -5.66 -0.14
CA ASP A 63 7.61 -5.87 -1.29
C ASP A 63 8.38 -4.60 -1.70
N ARG A 64 7.82 -3.42 -1.38
CA ARG A 64 8.45 -2.10 -1.59
C ARG A 64 9.28 -1.61 -0.40
N GLY A 65 9.39 -2.38 0.68
CA GLY A 65 10.13 -2.00 1.90
C GLY A 65 9.47 -0.88 2.72
N ILE A 66 8.22 -0.53 2.42
CA ILE A 66 7.49 0.57 3.08
C ILE A 66 7.02 0.14 4.46
N VAL A 67 6.45 -1.06 4.55
CA VAL A 67 5.99 -1.68 5.81
C VAL A 67 6.80 -2.92 6.14
N SER A 68 6.86 -3.26 7.42
CA SER A 68 7.49 -4.48 7.93
C SER A 68 6.60 -5.09 9.00
N GLY A 69 6.72 -6.41 9.19
CA GLY A 69 6.12 -7.12 10.31
C GLY A 69 7.03 -7.17 11.53
N PHE A 70 6.68 -8.06 12.45
CA PHE A 70 7.38 -8.32 13.71
C PHE A 70 8.25 -9.58 13.61
N PRO A 71 9.21 -9.79 14.53
CA PRO A 71 10.10 -10.95 14.52
C PRO A 71 9.37 -12.31 14.56
N ASP A 72 8.16 -12.34 15.12
CA ASP A 72 7.28 -13.51 15.20
C ASP A 72 6.53 -13.82 13.89
N LYS A 73 6.89 -13.15 12.79
CA LYS A 73 6.25 -13.27 11.48
C LYS A 73 4.79 -12.82 11.47
N THR A 74 4.39 -11.87 12.32
CA THR A 74 3.07 -11.23 12.25
C THR A 74 3.15 -9.82 11.69
N PHE A 75 2.07 -9.31 11.10
CA PHE A 75 1.92 -7.92 10.69
C PHE A 75 1.22 -7.06 11.76
N ARG A 76 0.35 -7.70 12.56
CA ARG A 76 -0.48 -7.12 13.62
C ARG A 76 -1.37 -5.98 13.12
N GLY A 77 -2.13 -6.27 12.06
CA GLY A 77 -2.97 -5.30 11.37
C GLY A 77 -3.97 -4.56 12.27
N HIS A 78 -4.43 -5.21 13.35
CA HIS A 78 -5.39 -4.67 14.32
C HIS A 78 -4.81 -3.64 15.29
N LEU A 79 -3.49 -3.44 15.33
CA LEU A 79 -2.88 -2.44 16.21
C LEU A 79 -3.00 -1.04 15.60
N PRO A 80 -3.24 0.00 16.42
CA PRO A 80 -3.28 1.37 15.93
C PRO A 80 -1.87 1.87 15.57
N VAL A 81 -1.78 2.71 14.54
CA VAL A 81 -0.52 3.30 14.07
C VAL A 81 -0.16 4.52 14.90
N SER A 82 1.07 4.59 15.43
CA SER A 82 1.58 5.77 16.13
C SER A 82 1.94 6.92 15.17
N ARG A 83 2.02 8.14 15.67
CA ARG A 83 2.46 9.31 14.87
C ARG A 83 3.85 9.12 14.27
N ALA A 84 4.77 8.55 15.03
CA ALA A 84 6.12 8.23 14.55
C ALA A 84 6.11 7.15 13.45
N GLU A 85 5.33 6.08 13.63
CA GLU A 85 5.19 5.03 12.62
C GLU A 85 4.56 5.57 11.32
N ALA A 86 3.54 6.43 11.44
CA ALA A 86 2.89 7.06 10.29
C ALA A 86 3.88 7.92 9.49
N ALA A 87 4.68 8.76 10.17
CA ALA A 87 5.72 9.57 9.52
C ALA A 87 6.72 8.68 8.77
N LYS A 88 7.22 7.62 9.43
CA LYS A 88 8.14 6.65 8.81
C LYS A 88 7.56 6.01 7.54
N MET A 89 6.34 5.48 7.61
CA MET A 89 5.73 4.79 6.47
C MET A 89 5.44 5.75 5.30
N LEU A 90 5.00 6.97 5.58
CA LEU A 90 4.74 7.98 4.54
C LEU A 90 6.01 8.46 3.86
N LEU A 91 7.07 8.79 4.62
CA LEU A 91 8.36 9.21 4.06
C LEU A 91 8.98 8.11 3.20
N ARG A 92 8.93 6.84 3.66
CA ARG A 92 9.38 5.69 2.86
C ARG A 92 8.58 5.53 1.58
N ALA A 93 7.26 5.63 1.65
CA ALA A 93 6.40 5.51 0.49
C ALA A 93 6.62 6.63 -0.54
N ALA A 94 6.95 7.84 -0.09
CA ALA A 94 7.31 8.97 -0.95
C ALA A 94 8.79 8.99 -1.37
N ASN A 95 9.61 8.04 -0.88
CA ASN A 95 11.06 7.99 -1.07
C ASN A 95 11.75 9.31 -0.72
N ILE A 96 11.31 9.95 0.37
CA ILE A 96 11.92 11.18 0.88
C ILE A 96 13.16 10.78 1.71
N PRO A 97 14.37 11.28 1.36
CA PRO A 97 15.58 10.98 2.12
C PRO A 97 15.50 11.59 3.51
N LEU A 98 16.07 10.89 4.50
CA LEU A 98 16.13 11.38 5.87
C LEU A 98 17.30 12.36 6.02
N ASP A 99 17.07 13.42 6.79
CA ASP A 99 18.13 14.29 7.27
C ASP A 99 18.40 13.98 8.76
N GLU A 100 19.57 13.39 9.02
CA GLU A 100 20.00 12.97 10.35
C GLU A 100 20.61 14.13 11.18
N ASN A 101 20.83 15.29 10.56
CA ASN A 101 21.47 16.44 11.20
C ASN A 101 20.46 17.48 11.71
N LEU A 102 19.16 17.20 11.58
CA LEU A 102 18.12 18.12 12.02
C LEU A 102 18.11 18.26 13.54
N GLN A 103 17.99 19.51 13.99
CA GLN A 103 17.75 19.79 15.40
C GLN A 103 16.27 19.58 15.71
N SER A 104 15.99 18.91 16.82
CA SER A 104 14.61 18.67 17.25
C SER A 104 13.97 19.94 17.79
N PRO A 105 12.82 20.38 17.25
CA PRO A 105 12.02 21.45 17.85
C PRO A 105 11.12 20.91 18.99
N PHE A 106 11.12 19.59 19.24
CA PHE A 106 10.20 18.95 20.16
C PHE A 106 10.90 18.52 21.46
N SER A 107 10.21 18.70 22.58
CA SER A 107 10.71 18.36 23.92
C SER A 107 10.79 16.85 24.19
N ASP A 108 10.10 16.03 23.40
CA ASP A 108 9.94 14.58 23.55
C ASP A 108 10.42 13.79 22.32
N VAL A 109 11.28 14.39 21.50
CA VAL A 109 11.97 13.73 20.39
C VAL A 109 13.46 14.03 20.50
N PHE A 110 14.23 13.03 20.88
CA PHE A 110 15.67 13.07 21.10
C PHE A 110 16.40 12.44 19.91
N GLY A 111 17.58 12.95 19.53
CA GLY A 111 18.24 12.56 18.27
C GLY A 111 18.63 11.07 18.13
N ASN A 112 18.58 10.27 19.20
CA ASN A 112 19.05 8.88 19.22
C ASN A 112 17.94 7.81 19.10
N GLU A 113 16.67 8.20 18.95
CA GLU A 113 15.55 7.27 18.85
C GLU A 113 15.31 6.84 17.39
N TRP A 114 14.80 5.63 17.17
CA TRP A 114 14.60 5.07 15.82
C TRP A 114 13.71 5.94 14.91
N PHE A 115 12.83 6.75 15.51
CA PHE A 115 11.88 7.60 14.80
C PHE A 115 12.36 9.02 14.57
N SER A 116 13.44 9.46 15.20
CA SER A 116 13.78 10.89 15.28
C SER A 116 14.04 11.49 13.91
N ALA A 117 14.89 10.86 13.09
CA ALA A 117 15.13 11.32 11.72
C ALA A 117 13.84 11.37 10.87
N TYR A 118 12.92 10.42 11.05
CA TYR A 118 11.63 10.43 10.35
C TYR A 118 10.72 11.56 10.80
N VAL A 119 10.62 11.79 12.11
CA VAL A 119 9.80 12.86 12.68
C VAL A 119 10.34 14.22 12.25
N LEU A 120 11.65 14.45 12.39
CA LEU A 120 12.26 15.74 12.05
C LEU A 120 12.19 16.03 10.54
N THR A 121 12.45 15.03 9.70
CA THR A 121 12.29 15.18 8.24
C THR A 121 10.83 15.49 7.87
N ALA A 122 9.87 14.79 8.47
CA ALA A 122 8.45 15.06 8.21
C ALA A 122 8.00 16.45 8.71
N GLU A 123 8.59 16.96 9.79
CA GLU A 123 8.34 18.31 10.31
C GLU A 123 8.88 19.36 9.33
N GLN A 124 10.13 19.21 8.87
CA GLN A 124 10.74 20.10 7.87
C GLN A 124 9.92 20.17 6.58
N HIS A 125 9.34 19.04 6.17
CA HIS A 125 8.45 18.94 5.00
C HIS A 125 7.00 19.39 5.28
N LYS A 126 6.68 19.84 6.49
CA LYS A 126 5.34 20.29 6.94
C LYS A 126 4.26 19.21 6.84
N ILE A 127 4.67 17.94 6.84
CA ILE A 127 3.76 16.79 6.84
C ILE A 127 3.12 16.64 8.22
N ILE A 128 3.90 16.88 9.27
CA ILE A 128 3.49 16.81 10.67
C ILE A 128 3.70 18.16 11.37
N GLN A 129 3.10 18.29 12.55
CA GLN A 129 3.30 19.42 13.44
C GLN A 129 3.18 18.93 14.89
N GLY A 130 3.96 19.52 15.80
CA GLY A 130 3.83 19.30 17.25
C GLY A 130 2.63 20.02 17.87
N TYR A 131 2.51 19.89 19.17
CA TYR A 131 1.51 20.53 20.01
C TYR A 131 2.02 21.86 20.55
N SER A 132 1.11 22.68 21.06
CA SER A 132 1.42 24.00 21.63
C SER A 132 2.29 23.93 22.90
N ASP A 133 2.36 22.77 23.55
CA ASP A 133 3.23 22.50 24.69
C ASP A 133 4.68 22.16 24.30
N GLY A 134 5.00 22.20 23.00
CA GLY A 134 6.31 21.86 22.47
C GLY A 134 6.57 20.35 22.29
N SER A 135 5.58 19.49 22.56
CA SER A 135 5.70 18.04 22.36
C SER A 135 5.27 17.61 20.94
N PHE A 136 5.75 16.46 20.49
CA PHE A 136 5.27 15.77 19.29
C PHE A 136 4.37 14.57 19.61
N ARG A 137 4.59 13.91 20.75
CA ARG A 137 3.90 12.71 21.24
C ARG A 137 4.06 11.51 20.29
N PRO A 138 5.29 11.03 20.03
CA PRO A 138 5.58 10.06 18.98
C PRO A 138 4.77 8.76 19.07
N GLN A 139 4.49 8.30 20.29
CA GLN A 139 3.75 7.06 20.54
C GLN A 139 2.23 7.19 20.52
N ARG A 140 1.68 8.40 20.46
CA ARG A 140 0.23 8.58 20.39
C ARG A 140 -0.26 8.12 19.02
N SER A 141 -1.33 7.33 18.99
CA SER A 141 -1.95 6.90 17.73
C SER A 141 -2.51 8.07 16.92
N ILE A 142 -2.42 7.99 15.60
CA ILE A 142 -3.04 8.96 14.69
C ILE A 142 -4.52 8.68 14.47
N SER A 143 -5.29 9.75 14.26
CA SER A 143 -6.69 9.68 13.83
C SER A 143 -6.83 9.63 12.31
N THR A 144 -8.04 9.33 11.81
CA THR A 144 -8.38 9.41 10.39
C THR A 144 -8.05 10.78 9.81
N ALA A 145 -8.45 11.86 10.50
CA ALA A 145 -8.21 13.23 10.04
C ALA A 145 -6.71 13.54 9.92
N GLU A 146 -5.91 13.07 10.88
CA GLU A 146 -4.45 13.25 10.85
C GLU A 146 -3.81 12.45 9.72
N PHE A 147 -4.23 11.20 9.50
CA PHE A 147 -3.78 10.42 8.35
C PHE A 147 -4.05 11.15 7.04
N LEU A 148 -5.28 11.65 6.83
CA LEU A 148 -5.66 12.34 5.59
C LEU A 148 -4.81 13.59 5.36
N LYS A 149 -4.60 14.40 6.41
CA LYS A 149 -3.67 15.54 6.34
C LYS A 149 -2.26 15.08 5.96
N MET A 150 -1.69 14.15 6.72
CA MET A 150 -0.29 13.71 6.53
C MET A 150 -0.09 13.14 5.11
N ALA A 151 -0.99 12.28 4.64
CA ALA A 151 -0.92 11.71 3.29
C ALA A 151 -1.07 12.78 2.21
N THR A 152 -2.00 13.74 2.39
CA THR A 152 -2.18 14.86 1.46
C THR A 152 -0.90 15.68 1.31
N MET A 153 -0.30 16.06 2.44
CA MET A 153 0.94 16.84 2.44
C MET A 153 2.12 16.05 1.87
N THR A 154 2.20 14.74 2.15
CA THR A 154 3.31 13.89 1.69
C THR A 154 3.31 13.72 0.17
N PHE A 155 2.14 13.48 -0.44
CA PHE A 155 2.03 13.17 -1.86
C PHE A 155 1.53 14.35 -2.73
N GLY A 156 1.33 15.54 -2.13
CA GLY A 156 0.81 16.71 -2.84
C GLY A 156 -0.58 16.46 -3.44
N LEU A 157 -1.44 15.78 -2.69
CA LEU A 157 -2.77 15.37 -3.17
C LEU A 157 -3.71 16.60 -3.24
N PRO A 158 -4.70 16.61 -4.14
CA PRO A 158 -5.65 17.71 -4.23
C PRO A 158 -6.45 17.87 -2.93
N GLU A 159 -6.53 19.10 -2.45
CA GLU A 159 -7.35 19.49 -1.30
C GLU A 159 -8.77 19.89 -1.75
N SER A 160 -9.69 19.97 -0.78
CA SER A 160 -11.08 20.41 -0.94
C SER A 160 -11.86 19.63 -2.00
N LEU A 161 -11.55 18.34 -2.14
CA LEU A 161 -12.33 17.44 -2.97
C LEU A 161 -13.77 17.31 -2.42
N PRO A 162 -14.79 17.23 -3.27
CA PRO A 162 -16.18 17.08 -2.83
C PRO A 162 -16.37 15.84 -1.94
N HIS A 163 -17.19 15.99 -0.90
CA HIS A 163 -17.64 14.90 -0.03
C HIS A 163 -19.03 15.18 0.54
N HIS A 164 -19.64 14.14 1.12
CA HIS A 164 -20.96 14.20 1.75
C HIS A 164 -20.98 13.63 3.18
N PHE A 165 -19.81 13.61 3.83
CA PHE A 165 -19.69 13.19 5.22
C PHE A 165 -20.46 14.13 6.17
N ALA A 166 -21.43 13.57 6.90
CA ALA A 166 -22.29 14.29 7.83
C ALA A 166 -21.59 14.70 9.13
N ASP A 167 -20.48 14.03 9.45
CA ASP A 167 -19.63 14.26 10.62
C ASP A 167 -18.41 15.15 10.30
N VAL A 168 -18.43 15.87 9.17
CA VAL A 168 -17.40 16.83 8.77
C VAL A 168 -18.06 18.19 8.55
N ARG A 169 -17.67 19.19 9.36
CA ARG A 169 -18.13 20.58 9.24
C ARG A 169 -17.13 21.38 8.41
N ASP A 170 -17.61 22.38 7.68
CA ASP A 170 -16.76 23.21 6.79
C ASP A 170 -15.60 23.91 7.52
N ASN A 171 -15.78 24.22 8.81
CA ASN A 171 -14.77 24.89 9.63
C ASN A 171 -13.85 23.92 10.41
N ASP A 172 -14.04 22.60 10.27
CA ASP A 172 -13.12 21.64 10.85
C ASP A 172 -11.74 21.77 10.19
N TRP A 173 -10.68 21.74 10.99
CA TRP A 173 -9.31 21.93 10.49
C TRP A 173 -8.90 20.91 9.41
N PHE A 174 -9.56 19.76 9.38
CA PHE A 174 -9.34 18.67 8.44
C PHE A 174 -10.34 18.62 7.28
N ALA A 175 -11.35 19.49 7.25
CA ALA A 175 -12.44 19.43 6.26
C ALA A 175 -11.90 19.40 4.82
N ARG A 176 -10.90 20.23 4.53
CA ARG A 176 -10.23 20.27 3.21
C ARG A 176 -9.54 18.96 2.81
N PHE A 177 -9.29 18.03 3.74
CA PHE A 177 -8.71 16.73 3.44
C PHE A 177 -9.75 15.62 3.38
N ALA A 178 -10.99 15.85 3.80
CA ALA A 178 -12.00 14.80 3.98
C ALA A 178 -12.35 14.08 2.67
N GLY A 179 -12.53 14.81 1.56
CA GLY A 179 -12.90 14.23 0.26
C GLY A 179 -11.88 13.24 -0.31
N MET A 180 -10.65 13.22 0.20
CA MET A 180 -9.64 12.21 -0.13
C MET A 180 -10.11 10.79 0.19
N ALA A 181 -10.78 10.60 1.33
CA ALA A 181 -11.26 9.29 1.77
C ALA A 181 -12.21 8.67 0.73
N TRP A 182 -13.08 9.50 0.15
CA TRP A 182 -13.97 9.08 -0.93
C TRP A 182 -13.24 8.90 -2.25
N HIS A 183 -12.54 9.93 -2.72
CA HIS A 183 -11.97 9.99 -4.07
C HIS A 183 -10.98 8.86 -4.35
N TYR A 184 -10.20 8.47 -3.34
CA TYR A 184 -9.19 7.42 -3.46
C TYR A 184 -9.67 6.08 -2.90
N HIS A 185 -10.91 5.99 -2.39
CA HIS A 185 -11.51 4.81 -1.78
C HIS A 185 -10.79 4.27 -0.52
N LEU A 186 -10.16 5.17 0.26
CA LEU A 186 -9.12 4.85 1.25
C LEU A 186 -9.52 3.84 2.34
N PHE A 187 -10.80 3.80 2.71
CA PHE A 187 -11.30 2.99 3.83
C PHE A 187 -12.60 2.26 3.45
N PRO A 188 -12.58 1.36 2.46
CA PRO A 188 -13.79 0.85 1.81
C PRO A 188 -14.65 -0.04 2.72
N GLU A 189 -14.06 -0.61 3.78
CA GLU A 189 -14.77 -1.47 4.74
C GLU A 189 -15.19 -0.73 6.02
N ARG A 190 -14.68 0.49 6.25
CA ARG A 190 -14.88 1.25 7.49
C ARG A 190 -15.77 2.48 7.30
N ILE A 191 -15.62 3.15 6.16
CA ILE A 191 -16.33 4.38 5.85
C ILE A 191 -17.54 4.04 5.00
N ASP A 192 -18.72 4.34 5.54
CA ASP A 192 -19.92 4.40 4.71
C ASP A 192 -19.95 5.73 3.94
N HIS A 193 -20.85 5.83 2.97
CA HIS A 193 -20.94 7.01 2.12
C HIS A 193 -21.32 8.32 2.85
N ARG A 194 -21.56 8.28 4.17
CA ARG A 194 -22.08 9.39 4.98
C ARG A 194 -21.24 9.73 6.21
N THR A 195 -20.30 8.89 6.65
CA THR A 195 -19.57 9.09 7.91
C THR A 195 -18.07 8.83 7.76
N LEU A 196 -17.25 9.87 7.98
CA LEU A 196 -15.79 9.79 7.86
C LEU A 196 -15.13 9.13 9.08
N THR A 197 -15.65 9.39 10.27
CA THR A 197 -15.06 9.06 11.59
C THR A 197 -13.69 9.72 11.81
N PRO A 198 -13.61 11.07 11.85
CA PRO A 198 -12.35 11.82 11.81
C PRO A 198 -11.43 11.54 13.00
N ASP A 199 -11.98 11.28 14.19
CA ASP A 199 -11.22 11.01 15.42
C ASP A 199 -10.86 9.54 15.62
N LEU A 200 -11.40 8.64 14.79
CA LEU A 200 -11.14 7.21 14.90
C LEU A 200 -9.67 6.92 14.62
N ARG A 201 -9.04 6.12 15.49
CA ARG A 201 -7.64 5.70 15.33
C ARG A 201 -7.49 4.85 14.08
N VAL A 202 -6.39 5.06 13.34
CA VAL A 202 -6.11 4.27 12.13
C VAL A 202 -5.32 3.01 12.52
N MET A 203 -5.84 1.85 12.12
CA MET A 203 -5.20 0.55 12.32
C MET A 203 -4.11 0.31 11.27
N ARG A 204 -3.10 -0.52 11.58
CA ARG A 204 -1.98 -0.83 10.67
C ARG A 204 -2.46 -1.39 9.33
N SER A 205 -3.47 -2.26 9.34
CA SER A 205 -4.07 -2.80 8.11
C SER A 205 -4.73 -1.69 7.28
N ASP A 206 -5.55 -0.85 7.90
CA ASP A 206 -6.26 0.25 7.22
C ASP A 206 -5.30 1.29 6.66
N PHE A 207 -4.25 1.62 7.41
CA PHE A 207 -3.18 2.49 6.95
C PHE A 207 -2.49 1.91 5.71
N ALA A 208 -2.13 0.63 5.74
CA ALA A 208 -1.49 -0.05 4.62
C ALA A 208 -2.40 -0.08 3.38
N LEU A 209 -3.70 -0.34 3.57
CA LEU A 209 -4.68 -0.31 2.49
C LEU A 209 -4.79 1.09 1.88
N ALA A 210 -5.05 2.10 2.71
CA ALA A 210 -5.22 3.48 2.25
C ALA A 210 -3.97 3.98 1.51
N LEU A 211 -2.77 3.74 2.08
CA LEU A 211 -1.51 4.12 1.46
C LEU A 211 -1.28 3.38 0.13
N SER A 212 -1.55 2.08 0.06
CA SER A 212 -1.47 1.30 -1.18
C SER A 212 -2.37 1.90 -2.27
N GLN A 213 -3.61 2.27 -1.94
CA GLN A 213 -4.53 2.87 -2.89
C GLN A 213 -4.06 4.23 -3.42
N ILE A 214 -3.52 5.10 -2.56
CA ILE A 214 -2.91 6.38 -2.98
C ILE A 214 -1.81 6.13 -4.02
N LEU A 215 -0.89 5.20 -3.74
CA LEU A 215 0.21 4.87 -4.64
C LEU A 215 -0.25 4.24 -5.96
N ASN A 216 -1.36 3.50 -5.94
CA ASN A 216 -1.93 2.87 -7.14
C ASN A 216 -2.64 3.89 -8.03
N PHE A 217 -3.31 4.88 -7.44
CA PHE A 217 -4.01 5.92 -8.19
C PHE A 217 -3.02 6.81 -8.95
N GLY A 218 -1.92 7.23 -8.31
CA GLY A 218 -0.84 7.97 -8.98
C GLY A 218 -0.27 7.22 -10.19
N SER A 219 -0.07 5.90 -10.06
CA SER A 219 0.42 5.04 -11.13
C SER A 219 -0.54 4.94 -12.34
N ARG A 220 -1.86 5.05 -12.11
CA ARG A 220 -2.89 4.99 -13.15
C ARG A 220 -3.11 6.34 -13.86
N ALA A 221 -2.91 7.45 -13.16
CA ALA A 221 -2.96 8.79 -13.76
C ALA A 221 -1.85 9.02 -14.82
N HIS A 222 -0.77 8.24 -14.78
CA HIS A 222 0.30 8.26 -15.79
C HIS A 222 -0.10 7.69 -17.17
N PHE A 223 -1.26 7.04 -17.31
CA PHE A 223 -1.69 6.47 -18.59
C PHE A 223 -2.52 7.41 -19.46
N ASN A 224 -2.74 8.67 -19.07
CA ASN A 224 -3.48 9.62 -19.93
C ASN A 224 -3.08 11.10 -19.86
N LYS A 225 -1.81 11.44 -19.55
CA LYS A 225 -1.23 12.77 -19.82
C LYS A 225 0.27 12.66 -20.16
N PRO A 226 0.79 13.43 -21.15
CA PRO A 226 2.21 13.51 -21.40
C PRO A 226 2.88 14.26 -20.25
N GLU A 227 3.89 13.61 -19.65
CA GLU A 227 4.95 14.18 -18.81
C GLU A 227 4.50 15.06 -17.64
N TRP A 228 4.19 14.43 -16.51
CA TRP A 228 4.37 15.10 -15.22
C TRP A 228 5.88 15.24 -14.96
N LYS A 229 6.35 16.48 -14.82
CA LYS A 229 7.71 16.80 -14.39
C LYS A 229 7.61 17.35 -12.97
N TRP A 230 8.18 16.63 -12.02
CA TRP A 230 8.32 17.07 -10.63
C TRP A 230 9.00 18.45 -10.57
N ILE A 231 8.38 19.43 -9.90
CA ILE A 231 8.93 20.77 -9.64
C ILE A 231 9.11 20.89 -8.13
N PRO A 232 10.36 20.97 -7.61
CA PRO A 232 10.57 21.19 -6.18
C PRO A 232 10.09 22.58 -5.75
N PRO A 233 9.80 22.79 -4.45
CA PRO A 233 9.64 24.12 -3.89
C PRO A 233 10.87 24.98 -4.22
N ARG A 234 10.65 26.27 -4.55
CA ARG A 234 11.74 27.19 -4.92
C ARG A 234 12.85 27.17 -3.85
N GLY A 235 14.02 26.65 -4.20
CA GLY A 235 15.23 26.71 -3.36
C GLY A 235 16.13 25.48 -3.32
N SER A 236 15.73 24.31 -3.83
CA SER A 236 16.51 23.07 -3.69
C SER A 236 17.28 22.72 -4.97
N SER A 237 18.62 22.77 -4.92
CA SER A 237 19.49 22.39 -6.04
C SER A 237 19.37 20.90 -6.42
N LEU A 238 19.35 20.65 -7.73
CA LEU A 238 19.05 19.38 -8.38
C LEU A 238 20.19 18.35 -8.26
N LEU A 239 19.94 17.19 -7.66
CA LEU A 239 20.77 15.99 -7.82
C LEU A 239 19.98 14.94 -8.61
N THR A 240 20.58 14.46 -9.69
CA THR A 240 20.00 13.50 -10.64
C THR A 240 19.77 12.13 -10.01
N LEU A 241 18.59 11.55 -10.24
CA LEU A 241 18.18 10.23 -9.76
C LEU A 241 19.15 9.12 -10.23
N PRO A 242 19.70 8.28 -9.33
CA PRO A 242 20.39 7.07 -9.75
C PRO A 242 19.38 6.01 -10.23
N LYS A 243 19.76 5.25 -11.28
CA LYS A 243 18.99 4.13 -11.81
C LYS A 243 18.89 2.99 -10.77
N PRO A 244 17.80 2.20 -10.78
CA PRO A 244 17.62 1.10 -9.84
C PRO A 244 18.74 0.06 -9.97
N VAL A 245 19.37 -0.26 -8.84
CA VAL A 245 20.43 -1.27 -8.75
C VAL A 245 19.78 -2.65 -8.81
N THR A 246 19.94 -3.37 -9.93
CA THR A 246 19.41 -4.72 -10.15
C THR A 246 20.40 -5.80 -9.73
N ASN A 247 21.04 -5.67 -8.56
CA ASN A 247 21.88 -6.74 -8.04
C ASN A 247 21.93 -6.70 -6.51
N VAL A 248 21.21 -7.63 -5.87
CA VAL A 248 21.33 -7.86 -4.43
C VAL A 248 22.28 -9.04 -4.27
N SER A 249 23.54 -8.76 -3.95
CA SER A 249 24.45 -9.78 -3.43
C SER A 249 23.98 -10.21 -2.03
N PRO A 250 24.16 -11.49 -1.63
CA PRO A 250 23.72 -11.95 -0.32
C PRO A 250 24.52 -11.25 0.80
N LEU A 251 23.83 -10.84 1.86
CA LEU A 251 24.45 -10.33 3.08
C LEU A 251 25.31 -11.43 3.75
N PRO A 252 26.49 -11.09 4.31
CA PRO A 252 27.33 -12.06 5.00
C PRO A 252 26.67 -12.53 6.31
N SER A 253 26.80 -13.83 6.57
CA SER A 253 26.32 -14.49 7.78
C SER A 253 26.96 -13.87 9.03
N LEU A 254 26.15 -13.48 10.01
CA LEU A 254 26.63 -13.08 11.33
C LEU A 254 27.10 -14.34 12.07
N GLU A 255 28.41 -14.47 12.27
CA GLU A 255 28.99 -15.42 13.22
C GLU A 255 28.55 -15.03 14.64
N GLU A 256 27.95 -15.98 15.36
CA GLU A 256 27.62 -15.84 16.78
C GLU A 256 28.91 -15.89 17.61
N SER A 257 29.19 -14.81 18.34
CA SER A 257 30.20 -14.80 19.40
C SER A 257 29.68 -15.57 20.62
N PRO A 258 30.47 -16.47 21.23
CA PRO A 258 29.99 -17.29 22.35
C PRO A 258 29.91 -16.48 23.65
N ILE A 259 28.82 -16.71 24.39
CA ILE A 259 28.60 -16.19 25.74
C ILE A 259 29.54 -16.94 26.70
N SER A 260 30.46 -16.22 27.33
CA SER A 260 31.31 -16.73 28.42
C SER A 260 30.49 -16.85 29.70
N ALA A 261 30.45 -18.06 30.26
CA ALA A 261 30.14 -18.30 31.67
C ALA A 261 31.39 -18.03 32.54
N ASP A 262 31.17 -18.00 33.87
CA ASP A 262 32.10 -17.83 35.00
C ASP A 262 32.41 -16.36 35.38
N GLU A 263 31.76 -15.79 36.40
CA GLU A 263 31.95 -15.88 37.89
C GLU A 263 32.77 -14.66 38.39
N PRO A 264 32.77 -14.30 39.71
CA PRO A 264 32.28 -15.03 40.89
C PRO A 264 31.09 -14.39 41.63
#